data_AF-A0AAD1B4Y6-F1
#
_entry.id   AF-A0AAD1B4Y6-F1
#
_cell.length_a   1.000
_cell.length_b   1.000
_cell.length_c   1.000
_cell.angle_alpha   90.00
_cell.angle_beta   90.00
_cell.angle_gamma   90.00
#
_symmetry.space_group_name_H-M   'P 1'
#
loop_
_entity.id
_entity.type
_entity.pdbx_description
1 polymer ?
#
loop_
_entity_poly.entity_id
_entity_poly.type
_entity_poly.pdbx_seq_one_letter_code
_entity_poly.pdbx_strand_id
1 'polypeptide(L)'
;MKKLILASILLGATATVTAGETITTDSAAITQGIKEGTEVRMEGEVVQALGDERYLLRDIKGQVEIELDEDLTAERPLKAGTRLSFTGEVDHDDGRSIVKINKVHSVKGAPDSAPNATISN
;
A
#
# COMPACT_ATOMS: atom_id res chain seq x y z
N MET A 1 -29.40 40.92 32.23
CA MET A 1 -28.42 40.54 31.20
C MET A 1 -27.55 39.41 31.73
N LYS A 2 -27.84 38.15 31.39
CA LYS A 2 -27.01 37.01 31.82
C LYS A 2 -26.00 36.70 30.72
N LYS A 3 -24.72 36.79 31.04
CA LYS A 3 -23.59 36.43 30.17
C LYS A 3 -23.32 34.95 30.38
N LEU A 4 -23.32 34.16 29.30
CA LEU A 4 -22.91 32.76 29.29
C LEU A 4 -21.52 32.70 28.67
N ILE A 5 -20.52 32.34 29.46
CA ILE A 5 -19.17 32.01 29.00
C ILE A 5 -19.14 30.49 28.86
N LEU A 6 -19.10 29.99 27.63
CA LEU A 6 -18.85 28.58 27.35
C LEU A 6 -17.33 28.37 27.34
N ALA A 7 -16.80 27.76 28.39
CA ALA A 7 -15.44 27.23 28.42
C ALA A 7 -15.48 25.80 27.87
N SER A 8 -15.09 25.62 26.62
CA SER A 8 -14.85 24.30 26.02
C SER A 8 -13.42 23.86 26.35
N ILE A 9 -13.31 22.96 27.31
CA ILE A 9 -12.07 22.23 27.60
C ILE A 9 -11.88 21.23 26.45
N LEU A 10 -10.91 21.51 25.59
CA LEU A 10 -10.49 20.62 24.52
C LEU A 10 -9.71 19.46 25.15
N LEU A 11 -10.37 18.31 25.31
CA LEU A 11 -9.69 17.05 25.64
C LEU A 11 -8.85 16.65 24.42
N GLY A 12 -7.56 16.94 24.45
CA GLY A 12 -6.61 16.39 23.48
C GLY A 12 -6.42 14.90 23.76
N ALA A 13 -7.00 14.05 22.92
CA ALA A 13 -6.69 12.63 22.92
C ALA A 13 -5.32 12.42 22.26
N THR A 14 -4.31 12.10 23.06
CA THR A 14 -3.01 11.64 22.55
C THR A 14 -3.15 10.16 22.20
N ALA A 15 -3.13 9.83 20.91
CA ALA A 15 -3.02 8.45 20.45
C ALA A 15 -1.57 7.98 20.65
N THR A 16 -1.36 7.05 21.57
CA THR A 16 -0.09 6.32 21.72
C THR A 16 -0.06 5.21 20.67
N VAL A 17 0.72 5.39 19.60
CA VAL A 17 1.04 4.30 18.66
C VAL A 17 2.03 3.36 19.33
N THR A 18 1.60 2.12 19.56
CA THR A 18 2.45 1.05 20.09
C THR A 18 3.35 0.52 18.97
N ALA A 19 4.65 0.42 19.21
CA ALA A 19 5.57 -0.23 18.28
C ALA A 19 5.13 -1.70 18.06
N GLY A 20 4.81 -2.06 16.81
CA GLY A 20 4.29 -3.37 16.43
C GLY A 20 2.83 -3.38 15.94
N GLU A 21 2.16 -2.23 15.88
CA GLU A 21 0.82 -2.15 15.29
C GLU A 21 0.91 -1.97 13.76
N THR A 22 0.50 -3.00 13.01
CA THR A 22 0.32 -2.89 11.56
C THR A 22 -0.97 -2.09 11.27
N ILE A 23 -0.86 -0.95 10.61
CA ILE A 23 -2.05 -0.14 10.25
C ILE A 23 -2.56 -0.52 8.86
N THR A 24 -3.87 -0.68 8.69
CA THR A 24 -4.47 -0.82 7.35
C THR A 24 -4.62 0.55 6.72
N THR A 25 -4.09 0.76 5.52
CA THR A 25 -4.00 2.08 4.90
C THR A 25 -4.15 2.01 3.37
N ASP A 26 -4.09 3.17 2.71
CA ASP A 26 -4.17 3.33 1.26
C ASP A 26 -3.05 4.22 0.69
N SER A 27 -2.93 4.27 -0.63
CA SER A 27 -1.89 5.01 -1.35
C SER A 27 -1.89 6.52 -1.06
N ALA A 28 -3.06 7.11 -0.82
CA ALA A 28 -3.16 8.54 -0.51
C ALA A 28 -2.58 8.84 0.88
N ALA A 29 -2.85 7.99 1.87
CA ALA A 29 -2.24 8.15 3.19
C ALA A 29 -0.71 8.00 3.15
N ILE A 30 -0.18 7.04 2.38
CA ILE A 30 1.28 6.85 2.21
C ILE A 30 1.93 8.11 1.64
N THR A 31 1.35 8.66 0.57
CA THR A 31 1.86 9.87 -0.10
C THR A 31 1.66 11.15 0.72
N GLN A 32 0.68 11.17 1.64
CA GLN A 32 0.50 12.26 2.61
C GLN A 32 1.50 12.23 3.78
N GLY A 33 2.31 11.17 3.89
CA GLY A 33 3.43 11.12 4.83
C GLY A 33 3.15 10.31 6.09
N ILE A 34 2.71 9.04 5.93
CA ILE A 34 2.85 8.06 7.02
C ILE A 34 4.32 8.04 7.45
N LYS A 35 4.56 7.98 8.76
CA LYS A 35 5.91 8.03 9.32
C LYS A 35 6.77 6.85 8.81
N GLU A 36 8.03 7.11 8.51
CA GLU A 36 9.04 6.06 8.23
C GLU A 36 9.05 5.00 9.34
N GLY A 37 9.30 3.75 8.96
CA GLY A 37 9.32 2.62 9.89
C GLY A 37 7.94 2.15 10.34
N THR A 38 6.86 2.76 9.84
CA THR A 38 5.51 2.31 10.15
C THR A 38 5.18 1.09 9.33
N GLU A 39 4.75 0.01 9.98
CA GLU A 39 4.27 -1.17 9.29
C GLU A 39 2.81 -0.99 8.84
N VAL A 40 2.55 -1.24 7.56
CA VAL A 40 1.27 -1.01 6.90
C VAL A 40 0.76 -2.27 6.23
N ARG A 41 -0.57 -2.43 6.17
CA ARG A 41 -1.27 -3.43 5.38
C ARG A 41 -2.04 -2.75 4.25
N MET A 42 -1.80 -3.20 3.03
CA MET A 42 -2.39 -2.61 1.82
C MET A 42 -2.83 -3.68 0.82
N GLU A 43 -3.69 -3.26 -0.10
CA GLU A 43 -4.11 -4.03 -1.26
C GLU A 43 -4.13 -3.13 -2.50
N GLY A 44 -3.62 -3.63 -3.62
CA GLY A 44 -3.56 -2.87 -4.86
C GLY A 44 -3.31 -3.75 -6.08
N GLU A 45 -3.34 -3.13 -7.25
CA GLU A 45 -3.06 -3.76 -8.54
C GLU A 45 -1.77 -3.21 -9.13
N VAL A 46 -0.89 -4.09 -9.59
CA VAL A 46 0.34 -3.72 -10.29
C VAL A 46 -0.02 -3.00 -11.60
N VAL A 47 0.43 -1.77 -11.74
CA VAL A 47 0.31 -1.00 -12.98
C VAL A 47 1.47 -1.34 -13.91
N GLN A 48 2.70 -1.30 -13.39
CA GLN A 48 3.92 -1.60 -14.13
C GLN A 48 5.08 -1.92 -13.19
N ALA A 49 6.08 -2.65 -13.70
CA ALA A 49 7.39 -2.74 -13.09
C ALA A 49 8.20 -1.46 -13.37
N LEU A 50 8.98 -1.00 -12.39
CA LEU A 50 9.84 0.18 -12.49
C LEU A 50 11.34 -0.21 -12.57
N GLY A 51 11.66 -1.49 -12.45
CA GLY A 51 13.04 -2.01 -12.37
C GLY A 51 13.55 -2.09 -10.94
N ASP A 52 14.62 -2.85 -10.73
CA ASP A 52 15.26 -3.07 -9.42
C ASP A 52 14.25 -3.41 -8.32
N GLU A 53 13.40 -4.42 -8.55
CA GLU A 53 12.39 -4.89 -7.57
C GLU A 53 11.27 -3.89 -7.24
N ARG A 54 11.25 -2.73 -7.91
CA ARG A 54 10.22 -1.71 -7.70
C ARG A 54 9.05 -1.87 -8.65
N TYR A 55 7.85 -1.62 -8.13
CA TYR A 55 6.60 -1.66 -8.88
C TYR A 55 5.74 -0.46 -8.55
N LEU A 56 4.98 0.01 -9.53
CA LEU A 56 3.92 0.98 -9.32
C LEU A 56 2.61 0.22 -9.07
N LEU A 57 2.03 0.40 -7.89
CA LEU A 57 0.71 -0.12 -7.55
C LEU A 57 -0.35 0.97 -7.66
N ARG A 58 -1.58 0.55 -7.98
CA ARG A 58 -2.78 1.38 -7.95
C ARG A 58 -3.81 0.78 -7.01
N ASP A 59 -4.42 1.63 -6.19
CA ASP A 59 -5.65 1.33 -5.47
C ASP A 59 -6.74 2.37 -5.85
N ILE A 60 -7.84 2.41 -5.09
CA ILE A 60 -8.94 3.34 -5.36
C ILE A 60 -8.61 4.81 -5.05
N LYS A 61 -7.54 5.08 -4.29
CA LYS A 61 -7.16 6.41 -3.82
C LYS A 61 -6.05 7.02 -4.66
N GLY A 62 -5.31 6.22 -5.39
CA GLY A 62 -4.20 6.69 -6.20
C GLY A 62 -3.20 5.59 -6.53
N GLN A 63 -1.93 5.98 -6.56
CA GLN A 63 -0.82 5.10 -6.87
C GLN A 63 0.27 5.23 -5.82
N VAL A 64 1.01 4.16 -5.60
CA VAL A 64 2.13 4.09 -4.65
C VAL A 64 3.22 3.20 -5.23
N GLU A 65 4.48 3.58 -5.00
CA GLU A 65 5.64 2.76 -5.32
C GLU A 65 5.86 1.73 -4.20
N ILE A 66 6.11 0.48 -4.58
CA ILE A 66 6.49 -0.59 -3.65
C ILE A 66 7.84 -1.16 -4.07
N GLU A 67 8.55 -1.72 -3.10
CA GLU A 67 9.73 -2.55 -3.32
C GLU A 67 9.39 -3.98 -2.87
N LEU A 68 9.55 -4.96 -3.76
CA LEU A 68 9.18 -6.34 -3.53
C LEU A 68 10.34 -7.26 -3.92
N ASP A 69 11.04 -7.73 -2.90
CA ASP A 69 12.13 -8.69 -3.01
C ASP A 69 11.69 -9.92 -3.83
N GLU A 70 12.57 -10.37 -4.74
CA GLU A 70 12.32 -11.50 -5.62
C GLU A 70 12.03 -12.81 -4.87
N ASP A 71 12.58 -13.00 -3.66
CA ASP A 71 12.34 -14.16 -2.80
C ASP A 71 10.87 -14.27 -2.40
N LEU A 72 10.17 -13.14 -2.27
CA LEU A 72 8.74 -13.10 -1.92
C LEU A 72 7.81 -13.48 -3.09
N THR A 73 8.37 -13.60 -4.30
CA THR A 73 7.63 -14.00 -5.52
C THR A 73 8.11 -15.33 -6.12
N ALA A 74 9.05 -16.00 -5.45
CA ALA A 74 9.79 -17.15 -5.97
C ALA A 74 10.46 -16.81 -7.32
N GLU A 75 11.19 -15.70 -7.35
CA GLU A 75 11.99 -15.21 -8.50
C GLU A 75 11.14 -14.95 -9.75
N ARG A 76 9.84 -14.63 -9.58
CA ARG A 76 8.92 -14.38 -10.69
C ARG A 76 8.41 -12.96 -10.67
N PRO A 77 8.82 -12.11 -11.64
CA PRO A 77 8.37 -10.74 -11.68
C PRO A 77 6.86 -10.64 -11.88
N LEU A 78 6.25 -9.65 -11.23
CA LEU A 78 4.81 -9.44 -11.30
C LEU A 78 4.43 -8.73 -12.61
N LYS A 79 3.34 -9.20 -13.23
CA LYS A 79 2.79 -8.58 -14.45
C LYS A 79 1.81 -7.47 -14.11
N ALA A 80 1.66 -6.49 -15.01
CA ALA A 80 0.57 -5.52 -14.94
C ALA A 80 -0.80 -6.23 -14.82
N GLY A 81 -1.69 -5.68 -13.99
CA GLY A 81 -2.99 -6.27 -13.65
C GLY A 81 -2.94 -7.28 -12.50
N THR A 82 -1.76 -7.68 -12.02
CA THR A 82 -1.64 -8.57 -10.86
C THR A 82 -2.10 -7.85 -9.61
N ARG A 83 -3.03 -8.45 -8.85
CA ARG A 83 -3.54 -7.90 -7.60
C ARG A 83 -2.79 -8.50 -6.41
N LEU A 84 -2.34 -7.63 -5.52
CA LEU A 84 -1.52 -7.95 -4.35
C LEU A 84 -2.23 -7.53 -3.07
N SER A 85 -2.13 -8.37 -2.05
CA SER A 85 -2.36 -7.98 -0.66
C SER A 85 -1.10 -8.28 0.14
N PHE A 86 -0.59 -7.28 0.86
CA PHE A 86 0.71 -7.37 1.52
C PHE A 86 0.74 -6.61 2.87
N THR A 87 1.80 -6.85 3.63
CA THR A 87 2.26 -6.01 4.73
C THR A 87 3.68 -5.54 4.40
N GLY A 88 4.00 -4.30 4.71
CA GLY A 88 5.32 -3.72 4.46
C GLY A 88 5.61 -2.51 5.33
N GLU A 89 6.85 -2.06 5.31
CA GLU A 89 7.33 -0.90 6.06
C GLU A 89 7.35 0.32 5.15
N VAL A 90 6.88 1.46 5.66
CA VAL A 90 7.00 2.74 4.95
C VAL A 90 8.44 3.22 5.05
N ASP A 91 9.04 3.51 3.90
CA ASP A 91 10.36 4.09 3.76
C ASP A 91 10.30 5.41 2.99
N HIS A 92 11.13 6.37 3.38
CA HIS A 92 11.23 7.69 2.74
C HIS A 92 12.60 7.85 2.11
N ASP A 93 12.65 7.83 0.79
CA ASP A 93 13.88 7.96 0.01
C ASP A 93 13.78 9.11 -0.99
N ASP A 94 14.69 10.07 -0.88
CA ASP A 94 14.79 11.26 -1.74
C ASP A 94 13.45 11.99 -1.98
N GLY A 95 12.64 12.12 -0.93
CA GLY A 95 11.33 12.78 -0.98
C GLY A 95 10.18 11.94 -1.55
N ARG A 96 10.42 10.66 -1.82
CA ARG A 96 9.40 9.67 -2.20
C ARG A 96 9.04 8.79 -1.01
N SER A 97 7.76 8.52 -0.81
CA SER A 97 7.30 7.45 0.10
C SER A 97 7.18 6.15 -0.68
N ILE A 98 7.92 5.12 -0.27
CA ILE A 98 7.89 3.76 -0.83
C ILE A 98 7.43 2.81 0.26
N VAL A 99 6.76 1.70 -0.11
CA VAL A 99 6.48 0.62 0.83
C VAL A 99 7.36 -0.59 0.52
N LYS A 100 8.29 -0.91 1.42
CA LYS A 100 9.13 -2.11 1.36
C LYS A 100 8.34 -3.30 1.86
N ILE A 101 8.11 -4.29 1.00
CA ILE A 101 7.22 -5.41 1.34
C ILE A 101 7.95 -6.40 2.22
N ASN A 102 7.41 -6.62 3.43
CA ASN A 102 7.89 -7.63 4.37
C ASN A 102 7.19 -8.98 4.16
N LYS A 103 5.91 -8.96 3.76
CA LYS A 103 5.11 -10.17 3.60
C LYS A 103 4.01 -10.02 2.56
N VAL A 104 3.96 -10.97 1.62
CA VAL A 104 2.84 -11.12 0.69
C VAL A 104 1.79 -12.07 1.30
N HIS A 105 0.54 -11.65 1.32
CA HIS A 105 -0.59 -12.46 1.80
C HIS A 105 -1.34 -13.13 0.65
N SER A 106 -1.47 -12.43 -0.48
CA SER A 106 -2.04 -13.01 -1.68
C SER A 106 -1.51 -12.34 -2.95
N VAL A 107 -1.35 -13.16 -3.98
CA VAL A 107 -1.09 -12.74 -5.37
C VAL A 107 -2.19 -13.33 -6.22
N LYS A 108 -2.98 -12.49 -6.85
CA LYS A 108 -3.95 -12.91 -7.86
C LYS A 108 -3.45 -12.39 -9.19
N GLY A 109 -3.11 -13.32 -10.10
CA GLY A 109 -2.63 -12.96 -11.44
C GLY A 109 -3.57 -11.99 -12.15
N ALA A 110 -3.03 -11.25 -13.11
CA ALA A 110 -3.83 -10.43 -14.01
C ALA A 110 -5.03 -11.25 -14.50
N PRO A 111 -6.25 -10.68 -14.56
CA PRO A 111 -7.38 -11.38 -15.16
C PRO A 111 -6.92 -11.80 -16.55
N ASP A 112 -6.75 -13.12 -16.74
CA ASP A 112 -6.24 -13.67 -17.98
C ASP A 112 -7.07 -13.05 -19.10
N SER A 113 -6.41 -12.40 -20.07
CA SER A 113 -7.03 -12.22 -21.38
C SER A 113 -7.52 -13.62 -21.76
N ALA A 114 -8.85 -13.75 -21.89
CA ALA A 114 -9.56 -15.01 -21.95
C ALA A 114 -8.83 -16.04 -22.81
N PRO A 115 -8.97 -17.35 -22.52
CA PRO A 115 -8.59 -18.35 -23.51
C PRO A 115 -9.39 -18.04 -24.78
N ASN A 116 -8.69 -17.58 -25.82
CA ASN A 116 -9.23 -17.57 -27.17
C ASN A 116 -9.37 -19.04 -27.56
N ALA A 117 -10.46 -19.67 -27.11
CA ALA A 117 -10.93 -20.91 -27.67
C ALA A 117 -11.43 -20.57 -29.08
N THR A 118 -10.48 -20.56 -30.01
CA THR A 118 -10.75 -20.75 -31.43
C THR A 118 -11.64 -21.98 -31.55
N ILE A 119 -12.93 -21.75 -31.80
CA ILE A 119 -13.82 -22.78 -32.31
C ILE A 119 -13.31 -23.08 -33.71
N SER A 120 -12.52 -24.14 -33.85
CA SER A 120 -12.23 -24.74 -35.15
C SER A 120 -13.34 -25.73 -35.49
N ASN A 121 -14.04 -25.39 -36.58
CA ASN A 121 -14.96 -26.15 -37.45
C ASN A 121 -15.63 -27.43 -36.91
#